data_AF-A0A2V9ZAS2-F1
#
_entry.id   AF-A0A2V9ZAS2-F1
#
_cell.length_a   1.000
_cell.length_b   1.000
_cell.length_c   1.000
_cell.angle_alpha   90.00
_cell.angle_beta   90.00
_cell.angle_gamma   90.00
#
_symmetry.space_group_name_H-M   'P 1'
#
loop_
_entity.id
_entity.type
_entity.pdbx_description
1 polymer ?
#
loop_
_entity_poly.entity_id
_entity_poly.type
_entity_poly.pdbx_seq_one_letter_code
_entity_poly.pdbx_strand_id
1 'polypeptide(L)'
;MKSLCFAVLIAFSIVVAAISSGQSSAVQPSAAANAQRVADGAYRDGLFVGKLHRRLGRQEHIIWGRWNSAQDRQSFTEGYSAGYGGTLAR
;
A
#
# COMPACT_ATOMS: atom_id res chain seq x y z
N MET A 1 -3.73 40.55 26.78
CA MET A 1 -2.99 40.15 25.55
C MET A 1 -2.45 38.72 25.62
N LYS A 2 -1.83 38.28 26.74
CA LYS A 2 -1.33 36.90 26.92
C LYS A 2 -2.42 35.80 26.86
N SER A 3 -3.62 36.06 27.39
CA SER A 3 -4.73 35.08 27.41
C SER A 3 -5.35 34.82 26.03
N LEU A 4 -5.21 35.76 25.08
CA LEU A 4 -5.74 35.62 23.72
C LEU A 4 -4.86 34.68 22.88
N CYS A 5 -3.54 34.66 23.13
CA CYS A 5 -2.61 33.75 22.46
C CYS A 5 -2.85 32.29 22.84
N PHE A 6 -3.18 32.02 24.11
CA PHE A 6 -3.49 30.66 24.57
C PHE A 6 -4.79 30.11 23.94
N ALA A 7 -5.81 30.94 23.74
CA ALA A 7 -7.06 30.53 23.11
C ALA A 7 -6.86 30.15 21.63
N VAL A 8 -6.03 30.90 20.89
CA VAL A 8 -5.72 30.62 19.48
C VAL A 8 -4.89 29.34 19.32
N LEU A 9 -3.95 29.08 20.23
CA LEU A 9 -3.12 27.86 20.22
C LEU A 9 -3.95 26.59 20.46
N ILE A 10 -4.93 26.63 21.37
CA ILE A 10 -5.81 25.49 21.63
C ILE A 10 -6.71 25.20 20.41
N ALA A 11 -7.26 26.25 19.77
CA ALA A 11 -8.09 26.10 18.58
C ALA A 11 -7.33 25.50 17.38
N PHE A 12 -6.05 25.83 17.21
CA PHE A 12 -5.22 25.29 16.12
C PHE A 12 -4.91 23.79 16.31
N SER A 13 -4.79 23.35 17.57
CA SER A 13 -4.50 21.96 17.92
C SER A 13 -5.62 20.99 17.54
N ILE A 14 -6.87 21.46 17.54
CA ILE A 14 -8.06 20.65 17.25
C ILE A 14 -8.18 20.34 15.75
N VAL A 15 -7.72 21.26 14.89
CA VAL A 15 -7.81 21.10 13.42
C VAL A 15 -6.83 20.06 12.87
N VAL A 16 -5.64 19.91 13.49
CA VAL A 16 -4.62 18.94 13.04
C VAL A 16 -5.02 17.50 13.35
N ALA A 17 -5.72 17.25 14.46
CA ALA A 17 -6.12 15.90 14.86
C ALA A 17 -7.20 15.27 13.94
N ALA A 18 -7.96 16.10 13.21
CA ALA A 18 -8.98 15.61 12.27
C ALA A 18 -8.39 15.08 10.95
N ILE A 19 -7.15 15.43 10.61
CA ILE A 19 -6.50 15.04 9.35
C ILE A 19 -5.78 13.68 9.49
N SER A 20 -5.41 13.28 10.72
CA SER A 20 -4.64 12.04 10.97
C SER A 20 -5.49 10.80 11.25
N SER A 21 -6.81 10.94 11.39
CA SER A 21 -7.74 9.83 11.65
C SER A 21 -8.26 9.14 10.37
N GLY A 22 -7.93 9.65 9.19
CA GLY A 22 -8.21 9.02 7.89
C GLY A 22 -7.26 7.87 7.53
N GLN A 23 -6.54 7.30 8.50
CA GLN A 23 -5.72 6.11 8.28
C GLN A 23 -6.67 4.95 7.99
N SER A 24 -6.82 4.65 6.70
CA SER A 24 -7.51 3.47 6.21
C SER A 24 -6.97 2.27 6.98
N SER A 25 -7.82 1.65 7.80
CA SER A 25 -7.49 0.39 8.47
C SER A 25 -7.17 -0.63 7.39
N ALA A 26 -5.88 -0.77 7.06
CA ALA A 26 -5.41 -1.85 6.21
C ALA A 26 -5.76 -3.13 6.97
N VAL A 27 -6.83 -3.80 6.54
CA VAL A 27 -7.25 -5.10 7.07
C VAL A 27 -6.02 -5.98 7.06
N GLN A 28 -5.46 -6.28 8.23
CA GLN A 28 -4.30 -7.15 8.31
C GLN A 28 -4.73 -8.51 7.74
N PRO A 29 -4.06 -8.99 6.68
CA PRO A 29 -4.35 -10.31 6.15
C PRO A 29 -4.12 -11.36 7.25
N SER A 30 -5.05 -12.31 7.37
CA SER A 30 -4.97 -13.39 8.34
C SER A 30 -3.69 -14.23 8.13
N ALA A 31 -3.23 -14.94 9.17
CA ALA A 31 -2.05 -15.79 9.08
C ALA A 31 -2.15 -16.82 7.93
N ALA A 32 -3.35 -17.36 7.67
CA ALA A 32 -3.62 -18.25 6.54
C ALA A 32 -3.51 -17.54 5.17
N ALA A 33 -4.02 -16.31 5.05
CA ALA A 33 -3.87 -15.53 3.83
C ALA A 33 -2.41 -15.17 3.54
N ASN A 34 -1.62 -14.90 4.60
CA ASN A 34 -0.18 -14.68 4.46
C ASN A 34 0.55 -15.96 4.03
N ALA A 35 0.23 -17.12 4.63
CA ALA A 35 0.81 -18.40 4.22
C ALA A 35 0.51 -18.72 2.76
N GLN A 36 -0.72 -18.46 2.30
CA GLN A 36 -1.12 -18.67 0.91
C GLN A 36 -0.33 -17.78 -0.06
N ARG A 37 -0.13 -16.50 0.27
CA ARG A 37 0.68 -15.56 -0.54
C ARG A 37 2.15 -15.97 -0.59
N VAL A 38 2.69 -16.56 0.48
CA VAL A 38 4.07 -17.07 0.50
C VAL A 38 4.22 -18.32 -0.39
N ALA A 39 3.17 -19.14 -0.49
CA ALA A 39 3.16 -20.31 -1.37
C ALA A 39 2.87 -19.95 -2.85
N ASP A 40 2.22 -18.83 -3.12
CA ASP A 40 1.86 -18.37 -4.46
C ASP A 40 3.08 -17.84 -5.25
N GLY A 41 3.45 -18.56 -6.30
CA GLY A 41 4.59 -18.22 -7.16
C GLY A 41 4.40 -16.91 -7.93
N ALA A 42 3.18 -16.62 -8.38
CA ALA A 42 2.86 -15.41 -9.13
C ALA A 42 2.94 -14.17 -8.21
N TYR A 43 2.40 -14.28 -7.00
CA TYR A 43 2.51 -13.22 -5.99
C TYR A 43 3.98 -12.92 -5.65
N ARG A 44 4.80 -13.95 -5.43
CA ARG A 44 6.23 -13.77 -5.12
C ARG A 44 7.01 -13.10 -6.25
N ASP A 45 6.74 -13.49 -7.49
CA ASP A 45 7.38 -12.89 -8.65
C ASP A 45 6.98 -11.41 -8.80
N GLY A 46 5.69 -11.12 -8.67
CA GLY A 46 5.17 -9.75 -8.64
C GLY A 46 5.88 -8.92 -7.57
N LEU A 47 5.94 -9.42 -6.33
CA LEU A 47 6.58 -8.75 -5.21
C LEU A 47 8.05 -8.43 -5.47
N PHE A 48 8.79 -9.34 -6.11
CA PHE A 48 10.18 -9.12 -6.47
C PHE A 48 10.31 -8.03 -7.54
N VAL A 49 9.53 -8.13 -8.63
CA VAL A 49 9.56 -7.16 -9.74
C VAL A 49 9.15 -5.77 -9.26
N GLY A 50 8.09 -5.65 -8.46
CA GLY A 50 7.66 -4.38 -7.88
C GLY A 50 8.75 -3.73 -7.03
N LYS A 51 9.41 -4.50 -6.15
CA LYS A 51 10.56 -4.01 -5.36
C LYS A 51 11.72 -3.58 -6.25
N LEU A 52 12.01 -4.34 -7.32
CA LEU A 52 13.07 -4.02 -8.26
C LEU A 52 12.77 -2.72 -9.00
N HIS A 53 11.56 -2.54 -9.53
CA HIS A 53 11.14 -1.34 -10.24
C HIS A 53 11.20 -0.10 -9.34
N ARG A 54 10.69 -0.20 -8.11
CA ARG A 54 10.82 0.89 -7.12
C ARG A 54 12.29 1.23 -6.86
N ARG A 55 13.15 0.23 -6.64
CA ARG A 55 14.59 0.46 -6.38
C ARG A 55 15.30 1.10 -7.56
N LEU A 56 14.89 0.77 -8.78
CA LEU A 56 15.47 1.33 -10.01
C LEU A 56 14.84 2.69 -10.40
N GLY A 57 13.88 3.22 -9.62
CA GLY A 57 13.16 4.45 -9.98
C GLY A 57 12.36 4.33 -11.28
N ARG A 58 12.01 3.11 -11.69
CA ARG A 58 11.17 2.88 -12.87
C ARG A 58 9.73 3.23 -12.54
N GLN A 59 9.01 3.74 -13.54
CA GLN A 59 7.57 3.94 -13.42
C GLN A 59 6.83 2.63 -13.17
N GLU A 60 5.63 2.75 -12.61
CA GLU A 60 4.76 1.61 -12.37
C GLU A 60 4.34 0.98 -13.70
N HIS A 61 4.74 -0.26 -13.95
CA HIS A 61 4.37 -0.99 -15.16
C HIS A 61 4.22 -2.47 -14.82
N ILE A 62 2.98 -2.95 -14.81
CA ILE A 62 2.63 -4.34 -14.53
C ILE A 62 2.58 -5.11 -15.85
N ILE A 63 3.53 -6.04 -16.05
CA ILE A 63 3.57 -6.93 -17.21
C ILE A 63 3.17 -8.33 -16.75
N TRP A 64 1.93 -8.68 -17.03
CA TRP A 64 1.24 -9.88 -16.54
C TRP A 64 1.18 -10.99 -17.59
N GLY A 65 1.70 -10.75 -18.81
CA GLY A 65 1.63 -11.67 -19.96
C GLY A 65 2.34 -13.01 -19.80
N ARG A 66 3.17 -13.19 -18.76
CA ARG A 66 3.76 -14.48 -18.38
C ARG A 66 2.74 -15.42 -17.71
N TRP A 67 1.70 -14.89 -17.10
CA TRP A 67 0.74 -15.64 -16.29
C TRP A 67 -0.53 -15.94 -17.10
N ASN A 68 -0.84 -17.23 -17.30
CA ASN A 68 -1.91 -17.64 -18.20
C ASN A 68 -3.30 -17.53 -17.54
N SER A 69 -3.44 -17.99 -16.29
CA SER A 69 -4.72 -17.93 -15.59
C SER A 69 -5.02 -16.50 -15.11
N ALA A 70 -6.32 -16.16 -15.03
CA ALA A 70 -6.74 -14.87 -14.49
C ALA A 70 -6.35 -14.72 -13.01
N GLN A 71 -6.33 -15.83 -12.27
CA GLN A 71 -5.94 -15.87 -10.86
C GLN A 71 -4.45 -15.55 -10.69
N ASP A 72 -3.56 -16.21 -11.43
CA ASP A 72 -2.11 -15.94 -11.35
C ASP A 72 -1.79 -14.50 -11.73
N ARG A 73 -2.49 -13.98 -12.74
CA ARG A 73 -2.39 -12.58 -13.17
C ARG A 73 -2.80 -11.60 -12.07
N GLN A 74 -3.88 -11.89 -11.36
CA GLN A 74 -4.31 -11.09 -10.21
C GLN A 74 -3.29 -11.19 -9.06
N SER A 75 -2.85 -12.40 -8.71
CA SER A 75 -1.83 -12.62 -7.68
C SER A 75 -0.53 -11.89 -7.97
N PHE A 76 -0.06 -11.92 -9.23
CA PHE A 76 1.11 -11.16 -9.67
C PHE A 76 0.92 -9.65 -9.50
N THR A 77 -0.24 -9.14 -9.89
CA THR A 77 -0.59 -7.71 -9.78
C THR A 77 -0.59 -7.27 -8.31
N GLU A 78 -1.23 -8.04 -7.43
CA GLU A 78 -1.24 -7.78 -5.98
C GLU A 78 0.17 -7.80 -5.38
N GLY A 79 0.98 -8.80 -5.74
CA GLY A 79 2.38 -8.88 -5.32
C GLY A 79 3.19 -7.69 -5.81
N TYR A 80 3.05 -7.33 -7.08
CA TYR A 80 3.73 -6.19 -7.69
C TYR A 80 3.45 -4.89 -6.94
N SER A 81 2.17 -4.58 -6.71
CA SER A 81 1.75 -3.36 -6.01
C SER A 81 2.28 -3.32 -4.58
N ALA A 82 2.21 -4.45 -3.86
CA ALA A 82 2.77 -4.57 -2.52
C ALA A 82 4.30 -4.33 -2.50
N GLY A 83 5.03 -4.73 -3.55
CA GLY A 83 6.48 -4.55 -3.66
C GLY A 83 6.90 -3.15 -4.10
N TYR A 84 6.12 -2.57 -5.02
CA TYR A 84 6.33 -1.24 -5.59
C TYR A 84 5.93 -0.13 -4.61
N GLY A 85 4.95 -0.38 -3.73
CA GLY A 85 4.41 0.61 -2.80
C GLY A 85 3.35 1.53 -3.42
N GLY A 86 2.85 1.16 -4.61
CA GLY A 86 1.68 1.80 -5.21
C GLY A 86 0.40 1.13 -4.70
N THR A 87 -0.53 1.92 -4.19
CA THR A 87 -1.92 1.46 -4.04
C THR A 87 -2.53 1.50 -5.43
N LEU A 88 -2.80 0.34 -6.04
CA LEU A 88 -3.67 0.31 -7.21
C LEU A 88 -5.04 0.82 -6.77
N ALA A 89 -5.34 2.08 -7.08
CA ALA A 89 -6.71 2.56 -7.07
C ALA A 89 -7.45 1.74 -8.13
N ARG A 90 -8.35 0.88 -7.65
CA ARG A 90 -9.16 -0.01 -8.46
C ARG A 90 -10.38 0.71 -9.02
#